data_AF-G4RKP5-F1
#
_entry.id   AF-G4RKP5-F1
#
_cell.length_a   1.000
_cell.length_b   1.000
_cell.length_c   1.000
_cell.angle_alpha   90.00
_cell.angle_beta   90.00
_cell.angle_gamma   90.00
#
_symmetry.space_group_name_H-M   'P 1'
#
loop_
_entity.id
_entity.type
_entity.pdbx_description
1 polymer ?
#
loop_
_entity_poly.entity_id
_entity_poly.type
_entity_poly.pdbx_seq_one_letter_code
_entity_poly.pdbx_strand_id
1 'polypeptide(L)'
;MSSVRIEEIKSKFERFAAHTHIRGLGVRNGRVEFSADGFVGQVEAREAAYMVVKMIRAGKFAGKGVLIVGPPGTGKTALAVGIARELGEDTPFVAISGGEIYSAEMKKTEFLMRALRKAIGIRVREWRKVYEGEVRSLDIRYDRHPYNPYMQIPRGATIKLRTRDEEKTLRIPPEITAQLIELGVEEGDVIMIDEETGRVIVEGRGESGEQYDVRTRAKIEVPKGPVYKEKEITRFFTLHDIDTALARQRGLLSAALFGFVEETKEIPEEVRREADNFVKKTIDEGKGELIPGILFIDDAHLLDIESFAYLSRAMESEMAPILILATNRGMARIRGTDIESPHGIPRDMLDRLIIIKTNPYNEKEIEEIIKIKAAEEGIKLSDDALGALTKIGLESSLRYAIQLLVPAYIKARDDGRDAVTQKDVEYARRLFASLKDSVEYVKQYEELFLK
;
A
#
# COMPACT_ATOMS: atom_id res chain seq x y z
N MET A 1 11.58 -23.78 28.15
CA MET A 1 10.71 -22.58 28.08
C MET A 1 11.02 -21.87 26.78
N SER A 2 10.28 -22.18 25.71
CA SER A 2 10.38 -21.49 24.42
C SER A 2 9.75 -20.12 24.56
N SER A 3 10.56 -19.06 24.46
CA SER A 3 10.08 -17.68 24.50
C SER A 3 9.18 -17.42 23.29
N VAL A 4 7.91 -17.17 23.55
CA VAL A 4 6.96 -16.65 22.54
C VAL A 4 7.43 -15.24 22.19
N ARG A 5 8.01 -15.07 20.99
CA ARG A 5 8.21 -13.75 20.41
C ARG A 5 6.86 -13.24 19.92
N ILE A 6 6.42 -12.15 20.52
CA ILE A 6 5.27 -11.38 20.02
C ILE A 6 5.81 -10.51 18.89
N GLU A 7 5.43 -10.84 17.65
CA GLU A 7 5.62 -9.97 16.50
C GLU A 7 4.33 -9.17 16.27
N GLU A 8 4.47 -7.85 16.17
CA GLU A 8 3.40 -6.93 15.82
C GLU A 8 2.96 -7.21 14.37
N ILE A 9 1.81 -7.89 14.19
CA ILE A 9 1.18 -7.99 12.87
C ILE A 9 0.51 -6.64 12.59
N LYS A 10 1.27 -5.68 12.07
CA LYS A 10 0.70 -4.55 11.34
C LYS A 10 -0.16 -5.10 10.20
N SER A 11 -1.34 -4.53 9.97
CA SER A 11 -2.14 -4.88 8.79
C SER A 11 -1.24 -4.73 7.56
N LYS A 12 -0.96 -5.83 6.87
CA LYS A 12 -0.16 -5.85 5.63
C LYS A 12 -0.95 -5.22 4.49
N PHE A 13 -1.19 -3.92 4.57
CA PHE A 13 -1.05 -3.11 3.39
C PHE A 13 0.42 -2.70 3.36
N GLU A 14 1.15 -3.12 2.34
CA GLU A 14 2.46 -2.52 2.03
C GLU A 14 2.21 -1.03 1.77
N ARG A 15 2.22 -0.24 2.85
CA ARG A 15 2.22 1.22 2.77
C ARG A 15 3.57 1.58 2.16
N PHE A 16 3.55 1.96 0.89
CA PHE A 16 4.70 2.51 0.19
C PHE A 16 5.32 3.65 1.00
N ALA A 17 6.54 3.46 1.49
CA ALA A 17 7.29 4.48 2.22
C ALA A 17 7.76 5.62 1.29
N ALA A 18 7.98 5.33 0.00
CA ALA A 18 8.22 6.35 -1.03
C ALA A 18 6.87 6.79 -1.62
N HIS A 19 6.48 8.04 -1.44
CA HIS A 19 5.23 8.65 -1.94
C HIS A 19 3.97 8.57 -1.04
N THR A 20 4.12 8.36 0.28
CA THR A 20 3.01 8.54 1.24
C THR A 20 2.36 9.93 1.20
N HIS A 21 3.10 10.95 0.76
CA HIS A 21 2.61 12.32 0.60
C HIS A 21 1.60 12.49 -0.54
N ILE A 22 1.57 11.57 -1.51
CA ILE A 22 0.64 11.61 -2.64
C ILE A 22 -0.72 11.09 -2.20
N ARG A 23 -1.73 11.98 -2.21
CA ARG A 23 -3.10 11.68 -1.77
C ARG A 23 -4.09 11.52 -2.91
N GLY A 24 -3.70 11.86 -4.14
CA GLY A 24 -4.55 11.84 -5.32
C GLY A 24 -3.88 12.54 -6.49
N LEU A 25 -4.57 12.70 -7.62
CA LEU A 25 -4.03 13.43 -8.78
C LEU A 25 -4.16 14.96 -8.66
N GLY A 26 -4.66 15.48 -7.53
CA GLY A 26 -4.82 16.92 -7.29
C GLY A 26 -5.84 17.56 -8.21
N VAL A 27 -6.97 16.88 -8.40
CA VAL A 27 -8.07 17.35 -9.24
C VAL A 27 -9.10 18.08 -8.38
N ARG A 28 -9.51 19.27 -8.83
CA ARG A 28 -10.61 20.05 -8.25
C ARG A 28 -11.53 20.54 -9.38
N ASN A 29 -12.84 20.36 -9.23
CA ASN A 29 -13.82 20.73 -10.26
C ASN A 29 -13.50 20.17 -11.67
N GLY A 30 -12.91 18.96 -11.72
CA GLY A 30 -12.55 18.29 -12.97
C GLY A 30 -11.30 18.81 -13.67
N ARG A 31 -10.54 19.74 -13.05
CA ARG A 31 -9.26 20.26 -13.55
C ARG A 31 -8.13 19.92 -12.59
N VAL A 32 -6.94 19.71 -13.14
CA VAL A 32 -5.73 19.47 -12.36
C VAL A 32 -5.17 20.82 -11.89
N GLU A 33 -5.01 20.97 -10.58
CA GLU A 33 -4.36 22.15 -10.01
C GLU A 33 -2.83 22.02 -10.02
N PHE A 34 -2.13 23.14 -10.16
CA PHE A 34 -0.66 23.17 -10.21
C PHE A 34 -0.03 22.51 -9.00
N SER A 35 -0.49 22.82 -7.79
CA SER A 35 -0.03 22.22 -6.53
C SER A 35 -1.23 21.72 -5.73
N ALA A 36 -1.39 20.40 -5.63
CA ALA A 36 -2.50 19.76 -4.92
C ALA A 36 -2.23 18.27 -4.66
N ASP A 37 -2.75 17.76 -3.54
CA ASP A 37 -2.71 16.34 -3.14
C ASP A 37 -1.31 15.70 -3.19
N GLY A 38 -0.28 16.49 -2.88
CA GLY A 38 1.12 16.08 -2.85
C GLY A 38 1.87 16.22 -4.18
N PHE A 39 1.19 16.60 -5.26
CA PHE A 39 1.82 16.94 -6.54
C PHE A 39 2.13 18.42 -6.66
N VAL A 40 3.22 18.71 -7.36
CA VAL A 40 3.55 20.03 -7.90
C VAL A 40 3.85 19.86 -9.39
N GLY A 41 3.20 20.65 -10.23
CA GLY A 41 3.42 20.63 -11.66
C GLY A 41 2.94 19.35 -12.34
N GLN A 42 3.64 18.95 -13.42
CA GLN A 42 3.29 17.80 -14.28
C GLN A 42 1.82 17.79 -14.70
N VAL A 43 1.27 18.98 -14.97
CA VAL A 43 -0.17 19.18 -15.17
C VAL A 43 -0.68 18.32 -16.32
N GLU A 44 -0.01 18.33 -17.48
CA GLU A 44 -0.40 17.53 -18.65
C GLU A 44 -0.38 16.02 -18.35
N ALA A 45 0.64 15.52 -17.66
CA ALA A 45 0.75 14.10 -17.31
C ALA A 45 -0.34 13.68 -16.31
N ARG A 46 -0.64 14.54 -15.34
CA ARG A 46 -1.73 14.35 -14.36
C ARG A 46 -3.12 14.45 -15.01
N GLU A 47 -3.30 15.32 -16.00
CA GLU A 47 -4.54 15.39 -16.78
C GLU A 47 -4.76 14.12 -17.59
N ALA A 48 -3.71 13.63 -18.26
CA ALA A 48 -3.75 12.35 -18.97
C ALA A 48 -4.05 11.17 -18.02
N ALA A 49 -3.40 11.14 -16.86
CA ALA A 49 -3.67 10.16 -15.81
C ALA A 49 -5.12 10.23 -15.31
N TYR A 50 -5.68 11.43 -15.14
CA TYR A 50 -7.06 11.61 -14.74
C TYR A 50 -8.04 11.16 -15.83
N MET A 51 -7.70 11.34 -17.11
CA MET A 51 -8.50 10.77 -18.21
C MET A 51 -8.47 9.24 -18.20
N VAL A 52 -7.33 8.61 -17.87
CA VAL A 52 -7.25 7.17 -17.64
C VAL A 52 -8.20 6.73 -16.52
N VAL A 53 -8.20 7.43 -15.38
CA VAL A 53 -9.13 7.15 -14.29
C VAL A 53 -10.59 7.23 -14.74
N LYS A 54 -10.95 8.26 -15.54
CA LYS A 54 -12.30 8.37 -16.12
C LYS A 54 -12.64 7.21 -17.04
N MET A 55 -11.71 6.78 -17.90
CA MET A 55 -11.91 5.64 -18.79
C MET A 55 -12.12 4.34 -18.01
N ILE A 56 -11.37 4.14 -16.93
CA ILE A 56 -11.50 2.99 -16.04
C ILE A 56 -12.89 2.99 -15.39
N ARG A 57 -13.29 4.10 -14.76
CA ARG A 57 -14.62 4.23 -14.12
C ARG A 57 -15.78 4.07 -15.11
N ALA A 58 -15.57 4.44 -16.38
CA ALA A 58 -16.56 4.27 -17.44
C ALA A 58 -16.57 2.84 -18.06
N GLY A 59 -15.72 1.92 -17.60
CA GLY A 59 -15.61 0.57 -18.16
C GLY A 59 -14.99 0.51 -19.56
N LYS A 60 -14.31 1.56 -20.01
CA LYS A 60 -13.75 1.69 -21.38
C LYS A 60 -12.24 1.44 -21.45
N PHE A 61 -11.69 0.74 -20.46
CA PHE A 61 -10.26 0.48 -20.29
C PHE A 61 -9.87 -1.01 -20.36
N ALA A 62 -10.82 -1.91 -20.66
CA ALA A 62 -10.55 -3.34 -20.75
C ALA A 62 -9.49 -3.66 -21.82
N GLY A 63 -8.58 -4.60 -21.51
CA GLY A 63 -7.50 -5.03 -22.41
C GLY A 63 -6.42 -3.99 -22.69
N LYS A 64 -6.41 -2.86 -21.97
CA LYS A 64 -5.44 -1.78 -22.12
C LYS A 64 -4.57 -1.62 -20.88
N GLY A 65 -3.35 -1.14 -21.08
CA GLY A 65 -2.46 -0.74 -19.99
C GLY A 65 -2.02 0.71 -20.15
N VAL A 66 -1.25 1.20 -19.18
CA VAL A 66 -0.62 2.53 -19.24
C VAL A 66 0.89 2.34 -19.34
N LEU A 67 1.54 3.13 -20.18
CA LEU A 67 2.98 3.28 -20.18
C LEU A 67 3.35 4.71 -19.78
N ILE A 68 4.01 4.89 -18.65
CA ILE A 68 4.52 6.18 -18.21
C ILE A 68 5.98 6.28 -18.64
N VAL A 69 6.25 7.19 -19.58
CA VAL A 69 7.60 7.41 -20.13
C VAL A 69 8.15 8.75 -19.67
N GLY A 70 9.45 8.81 -19.43
CA GLY A 70 10.16 10.07 -19.25
C GLY A 70 11.44 9.95 -18.42
N PRO A 71 12.22 11.03 -18.33
CA PRO A 71 13.51 11.03 -17.64
C PRO A 71 13.44 10.53 -16.19
N PRO A 72 14.58 10.10 -15.60
CA PRO A 72 14.64 9.80 -14.18
C PRO A 72 14.23 11.03 -13.34
N GLY A 73 13.47 10.80 -12.27
CA GLY A 73 13.10 11.86 -11.33
C GLY A 73 11.89 12.71 -11.72
N THR A 74 11.19 12.45 -12.83
CA THR A 74 9.99 13.20 -13.27
C THR A 74 8.67 12.76 -12.62
N GLY A 75 8.72 11.96 -11.55
CA GLY A 75 7.52 11.58 -10.78
C GLY A 75 6.66 10.45 -11.39
N LYS A 76 7.22 9.57 -12.24
CA LYS A 76 6.48 8.44 -12.84
C LYS A 76 5.79 7.54 -11.81
N THR A 77 6.51 7.12 -10.78
CA THR A 77 5.97 6.31 -9.67
C THR A 77 4.91 7.07 -8.88
N ALA A 78 5.15 8.36 -8.61
CA ALA A 78 4.17 9.23 -7.96
C ALA A 78 2.86 9.30 -8.77
N LEU A 79 2.95 9.43 -10.09
CA LEU A 79 1.81 9.46 -11.00
C LEU A 79 0.98 8.17 -10.94
N ALA A 80 1.64 7.01 -10.92
CA ALA A 80 0.97 5.72 -10.75
C ALA A 80 0.24 5.60 -9.39
N VAL A 81 0.88 6.05 -8.30
CA VAL A 81 0.25 6.12 -6.96
C VAL A 81 -0.94 7.09 -6.98
N GLY A 82 -0.82 8.23 -7.66
CA GLY A 82 -1.90 9.19 -7.84
C GLY A 82 -3.11 8.58 -8.54
N ILE A 83 -2.90 7.81 -9.61
CA ILE A 83 -3.97 7.06 -10.30
C ILE A 83 -4.65 6.09 -9.33
N ALA A 84 -3.89 5.34 -8.54
CA ALA A 84 -4.43 4.40 -7.55
C ALA A 84 -5.35 5.11 -6.54
N ARG A 85 -4.86 6.21 -5.96
CA ARG A 85 -5.60 7.01 -4.97
C ARG A 85 -6.86 7.62 -5.55
N GLU A 86 -6.81 8.06 -6.81
CA GLU A 86 -7.99 8.58 -7.48
C GLU A 86 -9.02 7.48 -7.78
N LEU A 87 -8.61 6.22 -7.99
CA LEU A 87 -9.55 5.11 -8.16
C LEU A 87 -10.28 4.76 -6.85
N GLY A 88 -9.58 4.84 -5.72
CA GLY A 88 -10.14 4.69 -4.37
C GLY A 88 -9.10 4.32 -3.33
N GLU A 89 -9.39 4.57 -2.06
CA GLU A 89 -8.47 4.21 -0.96
C GLU A 89 -8.28 2.70 -0.82
N ASP A 90 -9.32 1.92 -1.16
CA ASP A 90 -9.32 0.46 -1.12
C ASP A 90 -8.73 -0.18 -2.39
N THR A 91 -8.29 0.61 -3.37
CA THR A 91 -7.72 0.08 -4.61
C THR A 91 -6.37 -0.58 -4.31
N PRO A 92 -6.22 -1.92 -4.48
CA PRO A 92 -4.94 -2.56 -4.25
C PRO A 92 -3.90 -2.02 -5.23
N PHE A 93 -2.69 -1.75 -4.72
CA PHE A 93 -1.58 -1.23 -5.51
C PHE A 93 -0.34 -2.07 -5.23
N VAL A 94 0.15 -2.76 -6.26
CA VAL A 94 1.36 -3.57 -6.21
C VAL A 94 2.40 -2.90 -7.08
N ALA A 95 3.54 -2.50 -6.51
CA ALA A 95 4.69 -2.09 -7.30
C ALA A 95 5.77 -3.16 -7.26
N ILE A 96 6.36 -3.41 -8.43
CA ILE A 96 7.56 -4.22 -8.58
C ILE A 96 8.53 -3.50 -9.52
N SER A 97 9.83 -3.71 -9.35
CA SER A 97 10.80 -3.38 -10.41
C SER A 97 10.86 -4.50 -11.45
N GLY A 98 11.06 -4.15 -12.72
CA GLY A 98 11.30 -5.11 -13.79
C GLY A 98 12.53 -6.00 -13.56
N GLY A 99 13.45 -5.61 -12.67
CA GLY A 99 14.55 -6.46 -12.23
C GLY A 99 14.19 -7.50 -11.17
N GLU A 100 13.13 -7.27 -10.38
CA GLU A 100 12.77 -8.13 -9.24
C GLU A 100 12.18 -9.49 -9.65
N ILE A 101 11.68 -9.59 -10.89
CA ILE A 101 11.10 -10.85 -11.40
C ILE A 101 12.14 -11.97 -11.54
N TYR A 102 13.43 -11.62 -11.58
CA TYR A 102 14.54 -12.55 -11.71
C TYR A 102 14.97 -13.03 -10.33
N SER A 103 14.34 -14.10 -9.87
CA SER A 103 14.66 -14.75 -8.59
C SER A 103 15.25 -16.15 -8.80
N ALA A 104 16.22 -16.53 -7.96
CA ALA A 104 16.73 -17.90 -7.90
C ALA A 104 15.75 -18.85 -7.18
N GLU A 105 14.87 -18.31 -6.34
CA GLU A 105 13.98 -19.09 -5.48
C GLU A 105 12.60 -19.32 -6.11
N MET A 106 12.20 -18.47 -7.06
CA MET A 106 10.87 -18.45 -7.64
C MET A 106 10.94 -18.22 -9.15
N LYS A 107 10.12 -18.95 -9.91
CA LYS A 107 10.00 -18.74 -11.35
C LYS A 107 9.43 -17.35 -11.66
N LYS A 108 9.90 -16.74 -12.75
CA LYS A 108 9.42 -15.43 -13.25
C LYS A 108 7.89 -15.39 -13.39
N THR A 109 7.30 -16.45 -13.96
CA THR A 109 5.85 -16.56 -14.17
C THR A 109 5.09 -16.64 -12.85
N GLU A 110 5.59 -17.38 -11.86
CA GLU A 110 4.98 -17.46 -10.53
C GLU A 110 5.06 -16.13 -9.79
N PHE A 111 6.19 -15.42 -9.91
CA PHE A 111 6.34 -14.09 -9.34
C PHE A 111 5.34 -13.10 -9.93
N LEU A 112 5.25 -13.03 -11.26
CA LEU A 112 4.29 -12.18 -11.96
C LEU A 112 2.84 -12.57 -11.64
N MET A 113 2.55 -13.87 -11.55
CA MET A 113 1.23 -14.36 -11.16
C MET A 113 0.85 -13.85 -9.78
N ARG A 114 1.73 -13.98 -8.77
CA ARG A 114 1.50 -13.44 -7.42
C ARG A 114 1.27 -11.95 -7.44
N ALA A 115 2.08 -11.20 -8.20
CA ALA A 115 1.93 -9.76 -8.30
C ALA A 115 0.55 -9.37 -8.89
N LEU A 116 0.12 -10.07 -9.95
CA LEU A 116 -1.23 -9.91 -10.53
C LEU A 116 -2.33 -10.25 -9.52
N ARG A 117 -2.22 -11.38 -8.80
CA ARG A 117 -3.23 -11.84 -7.83
C ARG A 117 -3.32 -10.90 -6.62
N LYS A 118 -2.21 -10.31 -6.18
CA LYS A 118 -2.19 -9.27 -5.15
C LYS A 118 -2.81 -7.94 -5.62
N ALA A 119 -2.75 -7.65 -6.91
CA ALA A 119 -3.31 -6.45 -7.50
C ALA A 119 -4.83 -6.53 -7.78
N ILE A 120 -5.49 -7.64 -7.44
CA ILE A 120 -6.93 -7.80 -7.61
C ILE A 120 -7.57 -7.98 -6.23
N GLY A 121 -8.47 -7.06 -5.88
CA GLY A 121 -9.20 -7.08 -4.62
C GLY A 121 -10.62 -7.61 -4.78
N ILE A 122 -11.17 -8.14 -3.71
CA ILE A 122 -12.59 -8.40 -3.52
C ILE A 122 -13.04 -7.75 -2.21
N ARG A 123 -14.10 -6.95 -2.30
CA ARG A 123 -14.82 -6.43 -1.14
C ARG A 123 -16.02 -7.32 -0.89
N VAL A 124 -16.00 -8.06 0.20
CA VAL A 124 -17.11 -8.92 0.63
C VAL A 124 -17.94 -8.16 1.66
N ARG A 125 -19.25 -8.11 1.45
CA ARG A 125 -20.21 -7.49 2.36
C ARG A 125 -21.10 -8.58 2.91
N GLU A 126 -21.17 -8.65 4.24
CA GLU A 126 -21.93 -9.67 4.94
C GLU A 126 -22.76 -9.01 6.04
N TRP A 127 -24.08 -9.21 5.99
CA TRP A 127 -24.96 -8.81 7.07
C TRP A 127 -24.84 -9.82 8.21
N ARG A 128 -24.43 -9.33 9.37
CA ARG A 128 -24.29 -10.14 10.58
C ARG A 128 -25.16 -9.62 11.69
N LYS A 129 -25.77 -10.53 12.45
CA LYS A 129 -26.45 -10.21 13.70
C LYS A 129 -25.40 -10.06 14.78
N VAL A 130 -25.39 -8.90 15.42
CA VAL A 130 -24.37 -8.55 16.40
C VAL A 130 -25.01 -7.92 17.64
N TYR A 131 -24.32 -8.09 18.76
CA TYR A 131 -24.51 -7.27 19.95
C TYR A 131 -23.42 -6.21 19.98
N GLU A 132 -23.78 -4.94 19.87
CA GLU A 132 -22.84 -3.82 19.81
C GLU A 132 -23.20 -2.77 20.87
N GLY A 133 -22.21 -2.27 21.60
CA GLY A 133 -22.42 -1.20 22.56
C GLY A 133 -21.21 -0.92 23.44
N GLU A 134 -21.28 0.18 24.17
CA GLU A 134 -20.35 0.54 25.24
C GLU A 134 -20.60 -0.33 26.47
N VAL A 135 -19.55 -0.94 27.01
CA VAL A 135 -19.58 -1.75 28.22
C VAL A 135 -19.83 -0.83 29.42
N ARG A 136 -20.96 -1.02 30.09
CA ARG A 136 -21.32 -0.28 31.33
C ARG A 136 -21.03 -1.06 32.59
N SER A 137 -21.07 -2.38 32.52
CA SER A 137 -20.61 -3.27 33.59
C SER A 137 -20.22 -4.62 33.02
N LEU A 138 -19.22 -5.26 33.62
CA LEU A 138 -18.75 -6.58 33.24
C LEU A 138 -18.46 -7.43 34.49
N ASP A 139 -19.40 -8.32 34.83
CA ASP A 139 -19.31 -9.20 35.99
C ASP A 139 -18.93 -10.62 35.55
N ILE A 140 -17.65 -10.97 35.70
CA ILE A 140 -17.14 -12.29 35.33
C ILE A 140 -17.29 -13.27 36.50
N ARG A 141 -17.88 -14.44 36.24
CA ARG A 141 -17.98 -15.54 37.21
C ARG A 141 -16.86 -16.54 36.97
N TYR A 142 -16.08 -16.78 38.02
CA TYR A 142 -14.98 -17.73 38.03
C TYR A 142 -15.34 -19.00 38.81
N ASP A 143 -14.88 -20.14 38.32
CA ASP A 143 -14.89 -21.43 39.04
C ASP A 143 -13.45 -21.95 39.21
N ARG A 144 -13.23 -22.87 40.15
CA ARG A 144 -11.91 -23.51 40.34
C ARG A 144 -11.66 -24.52 39.21
N HIS A 145 -10.43 -24.55 38.70
CA HIS A 145 -10.04 -25.52 37.67
C HIS A 145 -10.10 -26.96 38.23
N PRO A 146 -10.75 -27.92 37.54
CA PRO A 146 -10.96 -29.28 38.06
C PRO A 146 -9.68 -30.02 38.45
N TYR A 147 -8.56 -29.71 37.78
CA TYR A 147 -7.27 -30.38 37.96
C TYR A 147 -6.16 -29.48 38.54
N ASN A 148 -6.46 -28.20 38.78
CA ASN A 148 -5.46 -27.26 39.32
C ASN A 148 -6.14 -26.32 40.33
N PRO A 149 -6.06 -26.61 41.63
CA PRO A 149 -6.73 -25.85 42.68
C PRO A 149 -6.32 -24.37 42.76
N TYR A 150 -5.17 -24.01 42.18
CA TYR A 150 -4.62 -22.66 42.17
C TYR A 150 -5.01 -21.85 40.93
N MET A 151 -5.77 -22.44 40.00
CA MET A 151 -6.20 -21.80 38.76
C MET A 151 -7.71 -21.62 38.76
N GLN A 152 -8.16 -20.43 38.38
CA GLN A 152 -9.57 -20.11 38.17
C GLN A 152 -9.87 -20.07 36.68
N ILE A 153 -11.04 -20.58 36.29
CA ILE A 153 -11.52 -20.54 34.90
C ILE A 153 -12.82 -19.73 34.81
N PRO A 154 -13.00 -18.91 33.77
CA PRO A 154 -14.24 -18.18 33.56
C PRO A 154 -15.37 -19.15 33.17
N ARG A 155 -16.46 -19.15 33.95
CA ARG A 155 -17.66 -19.96 33.69
C ARG A 155 -18.74 -19.18 32.92
N GLY A 156 -18.50 -17.91 32.67
CA GLY A 156 -19.42 -17.00 32.00
C GLY A 156 -19.41 -15.61 32.64
N ALA A 157 -19.97 -14.63 31.97
CA ALA A 157 -20.08 -13.26 32.47
C ALA A 157 -21.51 -12.73 32.37
N THR A 158 -21.82 -11.70 33.14
CA THR A 158 -22.97 -10.81 32.88
C THR A 158 -22.41 -9.48 32.44
N ILE A 159 -22.80 -9.03 31.25
CA ILE A 159 -22.33 -7.77 30.67
C ILE A 159 -23.51 -6.84 30.43
N LYS A 160 -23.38 -5.57 30.77
CA LYS A 160 -24.35 -4.54 30.39
C LYS A 160 -23.75 -3.72 29.25
N LEU A 161 -24.43 -3.73 28.10
CA LEU A 161 -24.07 -2.94 26.92
C LEU A 161 -25.03 -1.77 26.76
N ARG A 162 -24.49 -0.62 26.35
CA ARG A 162 -25.22 0.61 26.09
C ARG A 162 -24.97 1.12 24.67
N THR A 163 -26.05 1.46 23.98
CA THR A 163 -26.04 2.34 22.81
C THR A 163 -26.64 3.70 23.18
N ARG A 164 -26.73 4.62 22.21
CA ARG A 164 -27.43 5.90 22.44
C ARG A 164 -28.93 5.74 22.69
N ASP A 165 -29.51 4.62 22.25
CA ASP A 165 -30.96 4.41 22.22
C ASP A 165 -31.43 3.32 23.20
N GLU A 166 -30.55 2.40 23.62
CA GLU A 166 -30.90 1.26 24.48
C GLU A 166 -29.77 0.90 25.45
N GLU A 167 -30.12 0.39 26.63
CA GLU A 167 -29.22 -0.39 27.49
C GLU A 167 -29.75 -1.81 27.64
N LYS A 168 -28.86 -2.81 27.52
CA LYS A 168 -29.22 -4.22 27.59
C LYS A 168 -28.22 -5.02 28.39
N THR A 169 -28.71 -5.87 29.29
CA THR A 169 -27.89 -6.78 30.09
C THR A 169 -27.94 -8.18 29.48
N LEU A 170 -26.77 -8.76 29.21
CA LEU A 170 -26.58 -10.03 28.52
C LEU A 170 -25.82 -11.01 29.40
N ARG A 171 -26.18 -12.29 29.31
CA ARG A 171 -25.40 -13.39 29.90
C ARG A 171 -24.52 -13.97 28.82
N ILE A 172 -23.22 -14.00 29.10
CA ILE A 172 -22.17 -14.36 28.16
C ILE A 172 -21.65 -15.77 28.49
N PRO A 173 -21.60 -16.69 27.51
CA PRO A 173 -21.04 -18.02 27.68
C PRO A 173 -19.53 -18.01 28.05
N PRO A 174 -19.00 -19.12 28.61
CA PRO A 174 -17.59 -19.25 28.96
C PRO A 174 -16.62 -18.88 27.82
N GLU A 175 -16.92 -19.29 26.59
CA GLU A 175 -16.05 -19.15 25.42
C GLU A 175 -15.87 -17.68 25.02
N ILE A 176 -16.96 -16.92 25.02
CA ILE A 176 -16.95 -15.47 24.75
C ILE A 176 -16.34 -14.73 25.95
N THR A 177 -16.59 -15.21 27.17
CA THR A 177 -16.01 -14.63 28.40
C THR A 177 -14.49 -14.74 28.41
N ALA A 178 -13.95 -15.88 27.97
CA ALA A 178 -12.51 -16.06 27.84
C ALA A 178 -11.90 -15.04 26.84
N GLN A 179 -12.57 -14.78 25.72
CA GLN A 179 -12.14 -13.75 24.76
C GLN A 179 -12.19 -12.35 25.35
N LEU A 180 -13.23 -11.99 26.10
CA LEU A 180 -13.33 -10.69 26.77
C LEU A 180 -12.16 -10.45 27.73
N ILE A 181 -11.73 -11.49 28.46
CA ILE A 181 -10.57 -11.44 29.36
C ILE A 181 -9.27 -11.30 28.57
N GLU A 182 -9.08 -12.10 27.52
CA GLU A 182 -7.88 -12.08 26.68
C GLU A 182 -7.68 -10.72 25.99
N LEU A 183 -8.78 -10.12 25.50
CA LEU A 183 -8.79 -8.80 24.89
C LEU A 183 -8.69 -7.66 25.93
N GLY A 184 -8.79 -7.98 27.22
CA GLY A 184 -8.78 -7.03 28.34
C GLY A 184 -9.90 -6.00 28.22
N VAL A 185 -11.13 -6.47 28.00
CA VAL A 185 -12.32 -5.61 27.92
C VAL A 185 -12.69 -5.10 29.30
N GLU A 186 -12.96 -3.80 29.38
CA GLU A 186 -13.21 -3.04 30.61
C GLU A 186 -14.43 -2.12 30.42
N GLU A 187 -14.93 -1.55 31.52
CA GLU A 187 -15.99 -0.56 31.47
C GLU A 187 -15.56 0.68 30.67
N GLY A 188 -16.45 1.15 29.81
CA GLY A 188 -16.19 2.23 28.86
C GLY A 188 -15.65 1.77 27.50
N ASP A 189 -15.29 0.51 27.31
CA ASP A 189 -14.97 0.01 25.96
C ASP A 189 -16.22 -0.13 25.10
N VAL A 190 -16.10 0.16 23.81
CA VAL A 190 -17.12 -0.19 22.82
C VAL A 190 -16.73 -1.50 22.17
N ILE A 191 -17.60 -2.49 22.27
CA ILE A 191 -17.38 -3.83 21.74
C ILE A 191 -18.48 -4.25 20.79
N MET A 192 -18.15 -5.20 19.92
CA MET A 192 -19.07 -5.93 19.07
C MET A 192 -18.88 -7.43 19.28
N ILE A 193 -19.99 -8.13 19.50
CA ILE A 193 -20.04 -9.59 19.64
C ILE A 193 -20.89 -10.14 18.49
N ASP A 194 -20.27 -10.94 17.65
CA ASP A 194 -20.92 -11.65 16.55
C ASP A 194 -21.79 -12.79 17.10
N GLU A 195 -23.09 -12.82 16.77
CA GLU A 195 -24.03 -13.80 17.34
C GLU A 195 -23.71 -15.24 16.91
N GLU A 196 -23.28 -15.44 15.66
CA GLU A 196 -23.08 -16.78 15.10
C GLU A 196 -21.73 -17.39 15.51
N THR A 197 -20.68 -16.57 15.49
CA THR A 197 -19.30 -17.03 15.76
C THR A 197 -18.87 -16.83 17.20
N GLY A 198 -19.57 -15.99 17.96
CA GLY A 198 -19.18 -15.58 19.31
C GLY A 198 -17.89 -14.76 19.34
N ARG A 199 -17.40 -14.28 18.19
CA ARG A 199 -16.17 -13.50 18.10
C ARG A 199 -16.38 -12.11 18.71
N VAL A 200 -15.48 -11.71 19.60
CA VAL A 200 -15.47 -10.37 20.19
C VAL A 200 -14.50 -9.46 19.44
N ILE A 201 -14.94 -8.24 19.14
CA ILE A 201 -14.11 -7.17 18.57
C ILE A 201 -14.22 -5.95 19.48
N VAL A 202 -13.08 -5.40 19.91
CA VAL A 202 -13.02 -4.12 20.65
C VAL A 202 -12.83 -3.01 19.63
N GLU A 203 -13.84 -2.15 19.47
CA GLU A 203 -13.84 -1.08 18.48
C GLU A 203 -13.14 0.19 18.98
N GLY A 204 -13.09 0.40 20.30
CA GLY A 204 -12.44 1.55 20.92
C GLY A 204 -12.96 1.82 22.33
N ARG A 205 -12.76 3.05 22.82
CA ARG A 205 -13.29 3.51 24.11
C ARG A 205 -14.35 4.59 23.90
N GLY A 206 -15.48 4.47 24.58
CA GLY A 206 -16.60 5.42 24.50
C GLY A 206 -16.25 6.79 25.07
N GLU A 207 -16.98 7.81 24.62
CA GLU A 207 -16.77 9.21 25.02
C GLU A 207 -16.95 9.46 26.53
N SER A 208 -17.69 8.60 27.24
CA SER A 208 -17.94 8.70 28.68
C SER A 208 -16.82 8.15 29.57
N GLY A 209 -15.76 7.53 29.01
CA GLY A 209 -14.66 6.97 29.81
C GLY A 209 -13.65 8.03 30.27
N GLU A 210 -13.35 8.07 31.57
CA GLU A 210 -12.28 8.91 32.13
C GLU A 210 -10.88 8.50 31.64
N GLN A 211 -9.97 9.48 31.64
CA GLN A 211 -8.64 9.47 31.01
C GLN A 211 -7.55 8.78 31.86
N TYR A 212 -7.89 7.71 32.56
CA TYR A 212 -6.94 7.00 33.43
C TYR A 212 -6.83 5.53 33.04
N ASP A 213 -6.39 5.27 31.81
CA ASP A 213 -5.87 3.94 31.47
C ASP A 213 -4.62 4.01 30.62
N VAL A 214 -3.66 3.19 31.01
CA VAL A 214 -2.31 3.06 30.41
C VAL A 214 -2.39 2.47 28.99
N ARG A 215 -3.57 2.00 28.55
CA ARG A 215 -3.83 1.41 27.24
C ARG A 215 -4.47 2.44 26.29
N THR A 216 -3.71 2.85 25.29
CA THR A 216 -4.13 3.83 24.27
C THR A 216 -5.17 3.26 23.30
N ARG A 217 -6.42 3.06 23.73
CA ARG A 217 -7.54 2.76 22.82
C ARG A 217 -8.06 4.05 22.19
N ALA A 218 -8.40 4.00 20.90
CA ALA A 218 -8.97 5.15 20.20
C ALA A 218 -10.34 5.51 20.79
N LYS A 219 -10.60 6.80 21.01
CA LYS A 219 -11.93 7.27 21.39
C LYS A 219 -12.87 7.13 20.20
N ILE A 220 -14.01 6.49 20.41
CA ILE A 220 -15.04 6.33 19.40
C ILE A 220 -16.40 6.73 19.94
N GLU A 221 -17.28 7.14 19.03
CA GLU A 221 -18.65 7.48 19.36
C GLU A 221 -19.42 6.25 19.85
N VAL A 222 -20.25 6.44 20.89
CA VAL A 222 -21.16 5.37 21.34
C VAL A 222 -22.13 5.04 20.20
N PRO A 223 -22.30 3.74 19.84
CA PRO A 223 -23.15 3.31 18.73
C PRO A 223 -24.60 3.78 18.87
N LYS A 224 -25.26 4.04 17.73
CA LYS A 224 -26.71 4.29 17.65
C LYS A 224 -27.47 2.99 17.39
N GLY A 225 -28.79 3.04 17.60
CA GLY A 225 -29.73 1.93 17.42
C GLY A 225 -29.81 1.00 18.62
N PRO A 226 -30.56 -0.11 18.50
CA PRO A 226 -30.62 -1.14 19.55
C PRO A 226 -29.28 -1.83 19.75
N VAL A 227 -29.05 -2.39 20.94
CA VAL A 227 -27.84 -3.16 21.27
C VAL A 227 -27.71 -4.38 20.36
N TYR A 228 -28.83 -5.05 20.08
CA TYR A 228 -28.88 -6.17 19.15
C TYR A 228 -29.41 -5.69 17.80
N LYS A 229 -28.62 -5.83 16.75
CA LYS A 229 -28.94 -5.35 15.40
C LYS A 229 -28.22 -6.13 14.32
N GLU A 230 -28.71 -5.99 13.11
CA GLU A 230 -27.99 -6.41 11.91
C GLU A 230 -27.00 -5.31 11.51
N LYS A 231 -25.72 -5.65 11.39
CA LYS A 231 -24.64 -4.77 10.98
C LYS A 231 -24.00 -5.34 9.71
N GLU A 232 -23.89 -4.51 8.68
CA GLU A 232 -23.12 -4.86 7.49
C GLU A 232 -21.62 -4.83 7.82
N ILE A 233 -20.96 -5.97 7.72
CA ILE A 233 -19.51 -6.09 7.87
C ILE A 233 -18.91 -6.15 6.48
N THR A 234 -18.07 -5.16 6.18
CA THR A 234 -17.29 -5.14 4.95
C THR A 234 -15.88 -5.66 5.22
N ARG A 235 -15.44 -6.65 4.44
CA ARG A 235 -14.07 -7.17 4.47
C ARG A 235 -13.43 -7.05 3.09
N PHE A 236 -12.15 -6.77 3.09
CA PHE A 236 -11.36 -6.67 1.87
C PHE A 236 -10.31 -7.78 1.85
N PHE A 237 -10.19 -8.46 0.72
CA PHE A 237 -9.17 -9.49 0.48
C PHE A 237 -8.59 -9.30 -0.91
N THR A 238 -7.32 -9.63 -1.11
CA THR A 238 -6.79 -9.84 -2.46
C THR A 238 -7.02 -11.28 -2.91
N LEU A 239 -6.98 -11.54 -4.21
CA LEU A 239 -7.04 -12.93 -4.70
C LEU A 239 -5.91 -13.77 -4.12
N HIS A 240 -4.73 -13.17 -3.97
CA HIS A 240 -3.58 -13.84 -3.36
C HIS A 240 -3.82 -14.24 -1.89
N ASP A 241 -4.56 -13.43 -1.13
CA ASP A 241 -4.91 -13.78 0.26
C ASP A 241 -5.81 -15.02 0.29
N ILE A 242 -6.77 -15.10 -0.63
CA ILE A 242 -7.68 -16.25 -0.77
C ILE A 242 -6.89 -17.49 -1.22
N ASP A 243 -6.04 -17.35 -2.23
CA ASP A 243 -5.17 -18.43 -2.71
C ASP A 243 -4.33 -19.01 -1.56
N THR A 244 -3.71 -18.12 -0.76
CA THR A 244 -2.84 -18.50 0.36
C THR A 244 -3.63 -19.16 1.48
N ALA A 245 -4.83 -18.66 1.78
CA ALA A 245 -5.70 -19.26 2.79
C ALA A 245 -6.13 -20.69 2.41
N LEU A 246 -6.55 -20.89 1.16
CA LEU A 246 -6.93 -22.21 0.65
C LEU A 246 -5.74 -23.17 0.58
N ALA A 247 -4.58 -22.70 0.11
CA ALA A 247 -3.35 -23.50 0.09
C ALA A 247 -2.94 -23.95 1.50
N ARG A 248 -3.00 -23.04 2.48
CA ARG A 248 -2.70 -23.35 3.89
C ARG A 248 -3.69 -24.35 4.48
N GLN A 249 -4.97 -24.22 4.18
CA GLN A 249 -6.01 -25.16 4.62
C GLN A 249 -5.73 -26.57 4.10
N ARG A 250 -5.39 -26.71 2.81
CA ARG A 250 -4.99 -28.00 2.23
C ARG A 250 -3.74 -28.56 2.90
N GLY A 251 -2.71 -27.73 3.12
CA GLY A 251 -1.48 -28.15 3.82
C GLY A 251 -1.74 -28.69 5.23
N LEU A 252 -2.67 -28.07 5.97
CA LEU A 252 -3.07 -28.55 7.31
C LEU A 252 -3.80 -29.89 7.26
N LEU A 253 -4.68 -30.11 6.27
CA LEU A 253 -5.35 -31.39 6.05
C LEU A 253 -4.34 -32.49 5.69
N SER A 254 -3.38 -32.20 4.81
CA SER A 254 -2.31 -33.14 4.47
C SER A 254 -1.46 -33.51 5.70
N ALA A 255 -1.12 -32.53 6.55
CA ALA A 255 -0.40 -32.78 7.79
C ALA A 255 -1.20 -33.65 8.76
N ALA A 256 -2.51 -33.43 8.86
CA ALA A 256 -3.39 -34.23 9.72
C ALA A 256 -3.55 -35.68 9.23
N LEU A 257 -3.59 -35.90 7.91
CA LEU A 257 -3.78 -37.23 7.31
C LEU A 257 -2.48 -38.03 7.20
N PHE A 258 -1.36 -37.36 6.87
CA PHE A 258 -0.12 -38.01 6.47
C PHE A 258 1.08 -37.68 7.37
N GLY A 259 0.93 -36.77 8.34
CA GLY A 259 1.98 -36.44 9.31
C GLY A 259 3.13 -35.57 8.78
N PHE A 260 3.02 -35.05 7.55
CA PHE A 260 3.99 -34.09 7.00
C PHE A 260 3.28 -32.93 6.29
N VAL A 261 3.90 -31.76 6.33
CA VAL A 261 3.44 -30.58 5.58
C VAL A 261 4.13 -30.59 4.23
N GLU A 262 3.35 -30.66 3.15
CA GLU A 262 3.88 -30.43 1.81
C GLU A 262 4.09 -28.92 1.63
N GLU A 263 5.30 -28.43 1.92
CA GLU A 263 5.67 -27.04 1.67
C GLU A 263 5.79 -26.79 0.16
N THR A 264 4.68 -26.43 -0.47
CA THR A 264 4.70 -25.98 -1.86
C THR A 264 5.16 -24.53 -1.91
N LYS A 265 6.36 -24.30 -2.46
CA LYS A 265 6.88 -22.95 -2.70
C LYS A 265 6.02 -22.16 -3.68
N GLU A 266 5.26 -22.83 -4.55
CA GLU A 266 4.37 -22.26 -5.57
C GLU A 266 2.92 -22.68 -5.29
N ILE A 267 1.96 -21.78 -5.47
CA ILE A 267 0.55 -22.11 -5.25
C ILE A 267 0.03 -22.90 -6.46
N PRO A 268 -0.53 -24.11 -6.26
CA PRO A 268 -1.03 -24.91 -7.37
C PRO A 268 -2.19 -24.24 -8.14
N GLU A 269 -2.23 -24.44 -9.46
CA GLU A 269 -3.31 -23.91 -10.33
C GLU A 269 -4.71 -24.43 -9.97
N GLU A 270 -4.81 -25.58 -9.31
CA GLU A 270 -6.09 -26.06 -8.79
C GLU A 270 -6.63 -25.17 -7.65
N VAL A 271 -5.76 -24.75 -6.72
CA VAL A 271 -6.12 -23.85 -5.62
C VAL A 271 -6.55 -22.49 -6.17
N ARG A 272 -5.85 -22.00 -7.21
CA ARG A 272 -6.19 -20.73 -7.87
C ARG A 272 -7.56 -20.78 -8.55
N ARG A 273 -7.89 -21.89 -9.21
CA ARG A 273 -9.22 -22.11 -9.80
C ARG A 273 -10.31 -22.20 -8.74
N GLU A 274 -10.01 -22.82 -7.59
CA GLU A 274 -10.93 -22.84 -6.46
C GLU A 274 -11.20 -21.43 -5.91
N ALA A 275 -10.14 -20.62 -5.74
CA ALA A 275 -10.25 -19.22 -5.35
C ALA A 275 -11.08 -18.40 -6.36
N ASP A 276 -10.85 -18.59 -7.66
CA ASP A 276 -11.61 -17.92 -8.72
C ASP A 276 -13.10 -18.25 -8.66
N ASN A 277 -13.43 -19.53 -8.47
CA ASN A 277 -14.81 -19.98 -8.36
C ASN A 277 -15.49 -19.42 -7.11
N PHE A 278 -14.77 -19.36 -5.97
CA PHE A 278 -15.26 -18.74 -4.76
C PHE A 278 -15.59 -17.26 -4.96
N VAL A 279 -14.69 -16.51 -5.62
CA VAL A 279 -14.87 -15.08 -5.92
C VAL A 279 -16.05 -14.86 -6.85
N LYS A 280 -16.14 -15.61 -7.95
CA LYS A 280 -17.25 -15.53 -8.91
C LYS A 280 -18.59 -15.79 -8.22
N LYS A 281 -18.69 -16.88 -7.46
CA LYS A 281 -19.90 -17.20 -6.70
C LYS A 281 -20.28 -16.10 -5.71
N THR A 282 -19.31 -15.52 -5.01
CA THR A 282 -19.56 -14.43 -4.05
C THR A 282 -20.10 -13.18 -4.73
N ILE A 283 -19.60 -12.86 -5.93
CA ILE A 283 -20.09 -11.74 -6.75
C ILE A 283 -21.49 -12.05 -7.30
N ASP A 284 -21.71 -13.25 -7.84
CA ASP A 284 -23.00 -13.68 -8.42
C ASP A 284 -24.12 -13.70 -7.38
N GLU A 285 -23.80 -14.02 -6.12
CA GLU A 285 -24.72 -13.95 -4.98
C GLU A 285 -24.99 -12.52 -4.47
N GLY A 286 -24.33 -11.51 -5.05
CA GLY A 286 -24.44 -10.11 -4.61
C GLY A 286 -23.77 -9.81 -3.26
N LYS A 287 -22.93 -10.73 -2.77
CA LYS A 287 -22.21 -10.62 -1.49
C LYS A 287 -20.81 -10.02 -1.63
N GLY A 288 -20.35 -9.78 -2.87
CA GLY A 288 -19.03 -9.26 -3.12
C GLY A 288 -18.95 -8.37 -4.36
N GLU A 289 -17.95 -7.49 -4.35
CA GLU A 289 -17.62 -6.57 -5.42
C GLU A 289 -16.13 -6.72 -5.75
N LEU A 290 -15.80 -6.96 -7.02
CA LEU A 290 -14.41 -6.99 -7.48
C LEU A 290 -13.86 -5.57 -7.52
N ILE A 291 -12.68 -5.38 -6.95
CA ILE A 291 -11.94 -4.12 -6.97
C ILE A 291 -10.72 -4.31 -7.86
N PRO A 292 -10.73 -3.84 -9.11
CA PRO A 292 -9.55 -3.88 -9.96
C PRO A 292 -8.50 -2.94 -9.37
N GLY A 293 -7.38 -3.50 -8.94
CA GLY A 293 -6.23 -2.74 -8.49
C GLY A 293 -5.26 -2.43 -9.61
N ILE A 294 -4.07 -2.01 -9.22
CA ILE A 294 -2.99 -1.62 -10.12
C ILE A 294 -1.79 -2.52 -9.88
N LEU A 295 -1.27 -3.09 -10.96
CA LEU A 295 0.09 -3.62 -11.01
C LEU A 295 1.00 -2.59 -11.69
N PHE A 296 1.84 -1.94 -10.90
CA PHE A 296 2.86 -1.02 -11.36
C PHE A 296 4.20 -1.75 -11.53
N ILE A 297 4.80 -1.67 -12.72
CA ILE A 297 6.13 -2.22 -12.99
C ILE A 297 7.06 -1.06 -13.38
N ASP A 298 7.98 -0.72 -12.48
CA ASP A 298 9.04 0.25 -12.79
C ASP A 298 10.16 -0.41 -13.60
N ASP A 299 10.93 0.39 -14.32
CA ASP A 299 12.01 -0.09 -15.19
C ASP A 299 11.58 -1.25 -16.12
N ALA A 300 10.41 -1.13 -16.74
CA ALA A 300 9.80 -2.18 -17.57
C ALA A 300 10.70 -2.65 -18.73
N HIS A 301 11.66 -1.83 -19.16
CA HIS A 301 12.69 -2.20 -20.15
C HIS A 301 13.62 -3.33 -19.69
N LEU A 302 13.61 -3.68 -18.40
CA LEU A 302 14.36 -4.81 -17.84
C LEU A 302 13.63 -6.15 -17.99
N LEU A 303 12.35 -6.15 -18.34
CA LEU A 303 11.58 -7.37 -18.62
C LEU A 303 12.03 -8.01 -19.94
N ASP A 304 11.94 -9.34 -20.00
CA ASP A 304 12.18 -10.10 -21.23
C ASP A 304 10.89 -10.35 -22.02
N ILE A 305 11.06 -10.83 -23.26
CA ILE A 305 9.97 -11.12 -24.19
C ILE A 305 8.93 -12.11 -23.61
N GLU A 306 9.36 -13.09 -22.82
CA GLU A 306 8.48 -14.07 -22.18
C GLU A 306 7.58 -13.41 -21.12
N SER A 307 8.16 -12.49 -20.34
CA SER A 307 7.44 -11.72 -19.31
C SER A 307 6.40 -10.80 -19.94
N PHE A 308 6.73 -10.14 -21.06
CA PHE A 308 5.76 -9.35 -21.81
C PHE A 308 4.64 -10.20 -22.41
N ALA A 309 4.95 -11.37 -22.98
CA ALA A 309 3.93 -12.29 -23.49
C ALA A 309 2.98 -12.77 -22.37
N TYR A 310 3.52 -13.06 -21.19
CA TYR A 310 2.74 -13.44 -20.01
C TYR A 310 1.80 -12.30 -19.56
N LEU A 311 2.32 -11.07 -19.43
CA LEU A 311 1.53 -9.89 -19.06
C LEU A 311 0.45 -9.57 -20.10
N SER A 312 0.78 -9.67 -21.39
CA SER A 312 -0.16 -9.42 -22.49
C SER A 312 -1.36 -10.38 -22.44
N ARG A 313 -1.12 -11.66 -22.15
CA ARG A 313 -2.18 -12.64 -21.92
C ARG A 313 -2.97 -12.34 -20.64
N ALA A 314 -2.31 -11.92 -19.56
CA ALA A 314 -2.99 -11.58 -18.32
C ALA A 314 -3.96 -10.40 -18.47
N MET A 315 -3.63 -9.42 -19.32
CA MET A 315 -4.50 -8.27 -19.62
C MET A 315 -5.81 -8.64 -20.34
N GLU A 316 -5.88 -9.82 -20.95
CA GLU A 316 -7.10 -10.31 -21.63
C GLU A 316 -8.10 -10.96 -20.64
N SER A 317 -7.69 -11.19 -19.40
CA SER A 317 -8.55 -11.76 -18.37
C SER A 317 -9.65 -10.78 -17.95
N GLU A 318 -10.86 -11.30 -17.69
CA GLU A 318 -11.98 -10.51 -17.14
C GLU A 318 -11.64 -9.92 -15.76
N MET A 319 -10.79 -10.59 -14.99
CA MET A 319 -10.33 -10.15 -13.67
C MET A 319 -8.94 -9.51 -13.71
N ALA A 320 -8.50 -8.97 -14.86
CA ALA A 320 -7.18 -8.36 -14.97
C ALA A 320 -7.07 -7.07 -14.14
N PRO A 321 -5.98 -6.89 -13.37
CA PRO A 321 -5.70 -5.59 -12.77
C PRO A 321 -5.27 -4.60 -13.85
N ILE A 322 -5.29 -3.32 -13.51
CA ILE A 322 -4.76 -2.27 -14.39
C ILE A 322 -3.24 -2.37 -14.40
N LEU A 323 -2.66 -2.65 -15.56
CA LEU A 323 -1.21 -2.68 -15.74
C LEU A 323 -0.69 -1.27 -16.03
N ILE A 324 0.23 -0.78 -15.19
CA ILE A 324 0.97 0.45 -15.42
C ILE A 324 2.46 0.11 -15.50
N LEU A 325 3.06 0.35 -16.66
CA LEU A 325 4.49 0.20 -16.87
C LEU A 325 5.17 1.58 -16.80
N ALA A 326 6.38 1.65 -16.25
CA ALA A 326 7.21 2.83 -16.32
C ALA A 326 8.58 2.54 -16.92
N THR A 327 9.11 3.50 -17.65
CA THR A 327 10.45 3.41 -18.24
C THR A 327 11.08 4.78 -18.44
N ASN A 328 12.39 4.81 -18.32
CA ASN A 328 13.24 5.97 -18.59
C ASN A 328 14.08 5.80 -19.88
N ARG A 329 13.89 4.68 -20.60
CA ARG A 329 14.64 4.38 -21.83
C ARG A 329 13.90 4.89 -23.07
N GLY A 330 14.68 5.41 -24.03
CA GLY A 330 14.26 5.71 -25.40
C GLY A 330 14.21 4.44 -26.23
N MET A 331 15.06 4.29 -27.24
CA MET A 331 15.26 2.98 -27.89
C MET A 331 16.07 2.05 -26.98
N ALA A 332 15.63 0.80 -26.88
CA ALA A 332 16.36 -0.24 -26.17
C ALA A 332 16.09 -1.60 -26.80
N ARG A 333 17.04 -2.52 -26.62
CA ARG A 333 16.90 -3.92 -27.02
C ARG A 333 15.91 -4.63 -26.09
N ILE A 334 14.96 -5.36 -26.67
CA ILE A 334 14.05 -6.23 -25.91
C ILE A 334 14.88 -7.41 -25.38
N ARG A 335 14.93 -7.58 -24.05
CA ARG A 335 15.70 -8.65 -23.43
C ARG A 335 15.22 -10.03 -23.90
N GLY A 336 16.19 -10.90 -24.16
CA GLY A 336 15.95 -12.24 -24.73
C GLY A 336 15.83 -12.27 -26.26
N THR A 337 15.95 -11.12 -26.95
CA THR A 337 15.90 -11.05 -28.42
C THR A 337 17.01 -10.11 -28.93
N ASP A 338 17.28 -10.07 -30.24
CA ASP A 338 18.14 -9.06 -30.89
C ASP A 338 17.37 -7.83 -31.39
N ILE A 339 16.08 -7.70 -31.05
CA ILE A 339 15.20 -6.66 -31.58
C ILE A 339 15.32 -5.39 -30.73
N GLU A 340 15.63 -4.27 -31.37
CA GLU A 340 15.47 -2.94 -30.78
C GLU A 340 14.05 -2.43 -30.97
N SER A 341 13.47 -1.88 -29.92
CA SER A 341 12.10 -1.36 -29.92
C SER A 341 11.99 -0.11 -29.05
N PRO A 342 11.04 0.79 -29.31
CA PRO A 342 10.74 1.89 -28.40
C PRO A 342 10.53 1.35 -26.98
N HIS A 343 11.26 1.95 -26.05
CA HIS A 343 11.25 1.67 -24.63
C HIS A 343 11.72 0.25 -24.23
N GLY A 344 12.25 -0.54 -25.18
CA GLY A 344 12.58 -1.95 -24.95
C GLY A 344 11.33 -2.83 -24.79
N ILE A 345 10.18 -2.39 -25.30
CA ILE A 345 8.89 -3.08 -25.17
C ILE A 345 8.48 -3.66 -26.53
N PRO A 346 7.97 -4.89 -26.61
CA PRO A 346 7.44 -5.47 -27.84
C PRO A 346 6.33 -4.63 -28.47
N ARG A 347 6.28 -4.57 -29.81
CA ARG A 347 5.32 -3.74 -30.55
C ARG A 347 3.87 -4.09 -30.27
N ASP A 348 3.56 -5.37 -30.19
CA ASP A 348 2.25 -5.92 -29.84
C ASP A 348 1.78 -5.47 -28.45
N MET A 349 2.72 -5.36 -27.49
CA MET A 349 2.45 -4.80 -26.17
C MET A 349 2.24 -3.29 -26.25
N LEU A 350 3.09 -2.56 -26.98
CA LEU A 350 2.96 -1.10 -27.16
C LEU A 350 1.60 -0.71 -27.76
N ASP A 351 1.08 -1.46 -28.72
CA ASP A 351 -0.22 -1.21 -29.36
C ASP A 351 -1.40 -1.31 -28.37
N ARG A 352 -1.20 -1.97 -27.21
CA ARG A 352 -2.19 -2.09 -26.12
C ARG A 352 -2.02 -1.03 -25.02
N LEU A 353 -0.95 -0.23 -25.06
CA LEU A 353 -0.60 0.72 -24.01
C LEU A 353 -0.99 2.16 -24.39
N ILE A 354 -1.62 2.86 -23.44
CA ILE A 354 -1.77 4.31 -23.51
C ILE A 354 -0.50 4.95 -22.93
N ILE A 355 0.20 5.72 -23.75
CA ILE A 355 1.48 6.32 -23.38
C ILE A 355 1.24 7.70 -22.75
N ILE A 356 1.62 7.84 -21.48
CA ILE A 356 1.68 9.12 -20.76
C ILE A 356 3.14 9.56 -20.68
N LYS A 357 3.43 10.77 -21.17
CA LYS A 357 4.76 11.36 -21.12
C LYS A 357 4.90 12.25 -19.90
N THR A 358 6.02 12.14 -19.21
CA THR A 358 6.44 13.07 -18.15
C THR A 358 7.62 13.90 -18.66
N ASN A 359 7.64 15.18 -18.31
CA ASN A 359 8.66 16.12 -18.78
C ASN A 359 9.63 16.46 -17.63
N PRO A 360 10.86 16.93 -17.92
CA PRO A 360 11.68 17.59 -16.91
C PRO A 360 10.91 18.73 -16.24
N TYR A 361 11.11 18.90 -14.92
CA TYR A 361 10.49 20.00 -14.19
C TYR A 361 11.08 21.35 -14.62
N ASN A 362 10.22 22.36 -14.72
CA ASN A 362 10.65 23.74 -14.95
C ASN A 362 11.11 24.42 -13.63
N GLU A 363 11.69 25.61 -13.75
CA GLU A 363 12.22 26.37 -12.61
C GLU A 363 11.21 26.56 -11.47
N LYS A 364 9.97 26.97 -11.79
CA LYS A 364 8.93 27.19 -10.80
C LYS A 364 8.51 25.91 -10.09
N GLU A 365 8.44 24.81 -10.83
CA GLU A 365 8.12 23.49 -10.26
C GLU A 365 9.25 23.03 -9.33
N ILE A 366 10.51 23.18 -9.74
CA ILE A 366 11.68 22.80 -8.93
C ILE A 366 11.71 23.62 -7.63
N GLU A 367 11.57 24.94 -7.73
CA GLU A 367 11.56 25.84 -6.57
C GLU A 367 10.49 25.44 -5.55
N GLU A 368 9.26 25.23 -6.02
CA GLU A 368 8.13 24.86 -5.16
C GLU A 368 8.32 23.48 -4.54
N ILE A 369 8.84 22.50 -5.28
CA ILE A 369 9.15 21.16 -4.73
C ILE A 369 10.22 21.27 -3.64
N ILE A 370 11.26 22.09 -3.84
CA ILE A 370 12.32 22.29 -2.85
C ILE A 370 11.74 22.92 -1.58
N LYS A 371 10.85 23.91 -1.69
CA LYS A 371 10.16 24.51 -0.53
C LYS A 371 9.39 23.47 0.27
N ILE A 372 8.59 22.64 -0.40
CA ILE A 372 7.80 21.59 0.25
C ILE A 372 8.72 20.58 0.94
N LYS A 373 9.79 20.13 0.27
CA LYS A 373 10.73 19.15 0.84
C LYS A 373 11.51 19.71 2.03
N ALA A 374 11.94 20.96 1.95
CA ALA A 374 12.59 21.63 3.08
C ALA A 374 11.64 21.76 4.27
N ALA A 375 10.37 22.11 4.03
CA ALA A 375 9.35 22.21 5.08
C ALA A 375 9.03 20.85 5.73
N GLU A 376 8.92 19.77 4.94
CA GLU A 376 8.72 18.40 5.44
C GLU A 376 9.86 17.95 6.38
N GLU A 377 11.09 18.35 6.07
CA GLU A 377 12.30 18.06 6.87
C GLU A 377 12.53 19.10 8.00
N GLY A 378 11.68 20.12 8.12
CA GLY A 378 11.85 21.20 9.11
C GLY A 378 13.07 22.10 8.87
N ILE A 379 13.59 22.14 7.64
CA ILE A 379 14.76 22.93 7.24
C ILE A 379 14.31 24.33 6.81
N LYS A 380 14.81 25.35 7.49
CA LYS A 380 14.59 26.76 7.10
C LYS A 380 15.59 27.15 6.01
N LEU A 381 15.09 27.63 4.88
CA LEU A 381 15.89 28.15 3.78
C LEU A 381 15.79 29.67 3.73
N SER A 382 16.91 30.32 3.45
CA SER A 382 16.93 31.70 2.95
C SER A 382 16.58 31.75 1.46
N ASP A 383 16.16 32.92 0.98
CA ASP A 383 15.78 33.11 -0.43
C ASP A 383 16.95 32.85 -1.39
N ASP A 384 18.18 33.21 -1.00
CA ASP A 384 19.41 32.93 -1.76
C ASP A 384 19.75 31.43 -1.78
N ALA A 385 19.57 30.72 -0.67
CA ALA A 385 19.76 29.27 -0.64
C ALA A 385 18.76 28.55 -1.54
N LEU A 386 17.49 28.96 -1.48
CA LEU A 386 16.44 28.42 -2.34
C LEU A 386 16.77 28.66 -3.81
N GLY A 387 17.14 29.90 -4.19
CA GLY A 387 17.53 30.22 -5.56
C GLY A 387 18.73 29.39 -6.03
N ALA A 388 19.74 29.19 -5.18
CA ALA A 388 20.90 28.36 -5.49
C ALA A 388 20.53 26.88 -5.70
N LEU A 389 19.69 26.31 -4.84
CA LEU A 389 19.21 24.92 -4.99
C LEU A 389 18.35 24.75 -6.24
N THR A 390 17.48 25.71 -6.55
CA THR A 390 16.66 25.70 -7.78
C THR A 390 17.54 25.70 -9.03
N LYS A 391 18.56 26.55 -9.06
CA LYS A 391 19.55 26.59 -10.15
C LYS A 391 20.29 25.26 -10.29
N ILE A 392 20.73 24.65 -9.18
CA ILE A 392 21.35 23.32 -9.19
C ILE A 392 20.37 22.25 -9.73
N GLY A 393 19.09 22.36 -9.38
CA GLY A 393 18.04 21.47 -9.87
C GLY A 393 17.88 21.52 -11.40
N LEU A 394 17.98 22.72 -11.98
CA LEU A 394 17.94 22.95 -13.43
C LEU A 394 19.22 22.47 -14.16
N GLU A 395 20.40 22.76 -13.59
CA GLU A 395 21.70 22.42 -14.19
C GLU A 395 22.04 20.92 -14.13
N SER A 396 21.62 20.27 -13.03
CA SER A 396 21.93 18.87 -12.73
C SER A 396 20.64 18.04 -12.67
N SER A 397 20.00 17.97 -11.50
CA SER A 397 18.72 17.28 -11.34
C SER A 397 18.03 17.69 -10.05
N LEU A 398 16.69 17.65 -10.04
CA LEU A 398 15.88 17.87 -8.83
C LEU A 398 16.29 16.93 -7.68
N ARG A 399 16.57 15.66 -7.99
CA ARG A 399 17.01 14.67 -6.99
C ARG A 399 18.29 15.12 -6.28
N TYR A 400 19.27 15.56 -7.05
CA TYR A 400 20.53 16.04 -6.50
C TYR A 400 20.34 17.31 -5.66
N ALA A 401 19.55 18.28 -6.14
CA ALA A 401 19.23 19.49 -5.38
C ALA A 401 18.58 19.16 -4.01
N ILE A 402 17.60 18.25 -3.98
CA ILE A 402 16.96 17.79 -2.73
C ILE A 402 17.97 17.09 -1.81
N GLN A 403 18.86 16.25 -2.35
CA GLN A 403 19.90 15.57 -1.56
C GLN A 403 20.87 16.54 -0.89
N LEU A 404 21.06 17.75 -1.42
CA LEU A 404 21.91 18.78 -0.82
C LEU A 404 21.26 19.50 0.37
N LEU A 405 19.94 19.39 0.58
CA LEU A 405 19.24 20.06 1.68
C LEU A 405 19.81 19.67 3.05
N VAL A 406 19.91 18.37 3.32
CA VAL A 406 20.36 17.86 4.62
C VAL A 406 21.84 18.18 4.88
N PRO A 407 22.80 17.93 3.97
CA PRO A 407 24.18 18.35 4.17
C PRO A 407 24.35 19.86 4.36
N ALA A 408 23.63 20.69 3.59
CA ALA A 408 23.67 22.14 3.76
C ALA A 408 23.08 22.59 5.12
N TYR A 409 22.04 21.90 5.58
CA TYR A 409 21.46 22.14 6.91
C TYR A 409 22.41 21.76 8.05
N ILE A 410 23.08 20.60 7.96
CA ILE A 410 24.11 20.21 8.93
C ILE A 410 25.21 21.27 8.98
N LYS A 411 25.69 21.73 7.81
CA LYS A 411 26.73 22.76 7.75
C LYS A 411 26.28 24.08 8.39
N ALA A 412 25.05 24.52 8.14
CA ALA A 412 24.49 25.72 8.77
C ALA A 412 24.45 25.58 10.30
N ARG A 413 24.06 24.39 10.81
CA ARG A 413 24.02 24.08 12.24
C ARG A 413 25.40 24.08 12.88
N ASP A 414 26.41 23.53 12.22
CA ASP A 414 27.81 23.56 12.70
C ASP A 414 28.33 25.00 12.85
N ASP A 415 27.84 25.92 12.01
CA ASP A 415 28.15 27.36 12.08
C ASP A 415 27.23 28.13 13.06
N GLY A 416 26.41 27.43 13.85
CA GLY A 416 25.49 28.02 14.83
C GLY A 416 24.27 28.72 14.22
N ARG A 417 23.88 28.40 12.98
CA ARG A 417 22.73 28.97 12.29
C ARG A 417 21.60 27.97 12.12
N ASP A 418 20.37 28.45 12.24
CA ASP A 418 19.15 27.65 12.05
C ASP A 418 18.68 27.61 10.59
N ALA A 419 19.06 28.60 9.80
CA ALA A 419 18.66 28.75 8.40
C ALA A 419 19.84 28.50 7.46
N VAL A 420 19.57 27.74 6.41
CA VAL A 420 20.51 27.44 5.33
C VAL A 420 20.66 28.67 4.43
N THR A 421 21.90 29.01 4.10
CA THR A 421 22.30 30.08 3.19
C THR A 421 22.92 29.52 1.92
N GLN A 422 23.06 30.36 0.88
CA GLN A 422 23.75 29.96 -0.35
C GLN A 422 25.14 29.37 -0.09
N LYS A 423 25.89 29.91 0.88
CA LYS A 423 27.25 29.42 1.23
C LYS A 423 27.25 27.96 1.69
N ASP A 424 26.22 27.55 2.40
CA ASP A 424 26.08 26.17 2.91
C ASP A 424 25.76 25.20 1.77
N VAL A 425 24.91 25.64 0.84
CA VAL A 425 24.57 24.90 -0.38
C VAL A 425 25.81 24.72 -1.26
N GLU A 426 26.60 25.78 -1.45
CA GLU A 426 27.86 25.73 -2.21
C GLU A 426 28.90 24.84 -1.54
N TYR A 427 28.99 24.89 -0.21
CA TYR A 427 29.83 23.98 0.57
C TYR A 427 29.44 22.52 0.35
N ALA A 428 28.14 22.20 0.43
CA ALA A 428 27.63 20.86 0.19
C ALA A 428 27.89 20.40 -1.27
N ARG A 429 27.59 21.26 -2.26
CA ARG A 429 27.81 20.98 -3.69
C ARG A 429 29.28 20.66 -4.00
N ARG A 430 30.22 21.33 -3.32
CA ARG A 430 31.67 21.06 -3.47
C ARG A 430 32.07 19.66 -2.99
N LEU A 431 31.41 19.12 -1.97
CA LEU A 431 31.77 17.83 -1.37
C LEU A 431 31.05 16.65 -2.03
N PHE A 432 29.81 16.83 -2.46
CA PHE A 432 28.97 15.76 -3.00
C PHE A 432 28.74 15.99 -4.49
N ALA A 433 29.35 15.17 -5.34
CA ALA A 433 29.23 15.27 -6.79
C ALA A 433 27.81 14.88 -7.27
N SER A 434 27.31 15.56 -8.31
CA SER A 434 26.13 15.08 -9.03
C SER A 434 26.50 13.88 -9.93
N LEU A 435 25.49 13.17 -10.46
CA LEU A 435 25.74 12.10 -11.45
C LEU A 435 26.51 12.62 -12.67
N LYS A 436 26.19 13.85 -13.12
CA LYS A 436 26.85 14.47 -14.27
C LYS A 436 28.35 14.69 -13.95
N ASP A 437 28.63 15.30 -12.81
CA ASP A 437 30.02 15.56 -12.37
C ASP A 437 30.79 14.25 -12.19
N SER A 438 30.13 13.21 -11.64
CA SER A 438 30.73 11.89 -11.47
C SER A 438 31.05 11.21 -12.80
N VAL A 439 30.17 11.33 -13.81
CA VAL A 439 30.43 10.78 -15.15
C VAL A 439 31.58 11.52 -15.83
N GLU A 440 31.64 12.84 -15.70
CA GLU A 440 32.75 13.65 -16.23
C GLU A 440 34.08 13.29 -15.54
N TYR A 441 34.06 13.11 -14.21
CA TYR A 441 35.22 12.64 -13.45
C TYR A 441 35.73 11.28 -13.92
N VAL A 442 34.84 10.29 -14.09
CA VAL A 442 35.22 8.96 -14.58
C VAL A 442 35.83 9.03 -15.98
N LYS A 443 35.28 9.86 -16.87
CA LYS A 443 35.85 10.07 -18.21
C LYS A 443 37.23 10.72 -18.16
N GLN A 444 37.42 11.70 -17.29
CA GLN A 444 38.70 12.39 -17.14
C GLN A 444 39.82 11.45 -16.67
N TYR A 445 39.49 10.48 -15.82
CA TYR A 445 40.45 9.54 -15.24
C TYR A 445 40.28 8.10 -15.77
N GLU A 446 39.71 7.92 -16.97
CA GLU A 446 39.37 6.60 -17.51
C GLU A 446 40.55 5.62 -17.48
N GLU A 447 41.76 6.09 -17.81
CA GLU A 447 42.98 5.26 -17.83
C GLU A 447 43.42 4.75 -16.44
N LEU A 448 42.97 5.40 -15.36
CA LEU A 448 43.27 5.00 -13.98
C LEU A 448 42.19 4.07 -13.41
N PHE A 449 41.00 4.04 -14.01
CA PHE A 449 39.93 3.16 -13.59
C PHE A 449 40.10 1.76 -14.18
N LEU A 450 39.88 0.73 -13.34
CA LEU A 450 39.82 -0.66 -13.81
C LEU A 450 38.57 -0.87 -14.67
N LYS A 451 38.73 -1.56 -15.79
CA LYS A 451 37.66 -1.88 -16.74
C LYS A 451 36.92 -3.17 -16.37
#